data_AF-A0A8X7PCC4-F1
#
_entry.id   AF-A0A8X7PCC4-F1
#
_cell.length_a   1.000
_cell.length_b   1.000
_cell.length_c   1.000
_cell.angle_alpha   90.00
_cell.angle_beta   90.00
_cell.angle_gamma   90.00
#
_symmetry.space_group_name_H-M   'P 1'
#
loop_
_entity.id
_entity.type
_entity.pdbx_description
1 polymer ?
#
loop_
_entity_poly.entity_id
_entity_poly.type
_entity_poly.pdbx_seq_one_letter_code
_entity_poly.pdbx_strand_id
1 'polypeptide(L)' 'MGMSKSIKVIVSLALVVFLAFAATKIEAARTIDYPTLNKDHGLACDTLHPKTCKQQEINHYQKGCEESEHCRN' A
#
# COMPACT_ATOMS: atom_id res chain seq x y z
N MET A 1 8.59 -47.15 10.90
CA MET A 1 9.75 -46.30 11.23
C MET A 1 9.36 -45.30 12.30
N GLY A 2 9.79 -45.49 13.54
CA GLY A 2 9.54 -44.51 14.61
C GLY A 2 10.60 -43.41 14.56
N MET A 3 10.18 -42.15 14.46
CA MET A 3 11.10 -41.01 14.57
C MET A 3 11.79 -41.03 15.94
N SER A 4 13.11 -40.81 15.95
CA SER A 4 13.86 -40.65 17.20
C SER A 4 13.32 -39.45 17.98
N LYS A 5 13.41 -39.50 19.31
CA LYS A 5 12.91 -38.44 20.21
C LYS A 5 13.48 -37.06 19.81
N SER A 6 14.75 -37.02 19.45
CA SER A 6 15.44 -35.80 19.00
C SER A 6 14.87 -35.23 17.70
N ILE A 7 14.52 -36.08 16.74
CA ILE A 7 13.92 -35.63 15.46
C ILE A 7 12.56 -34.98 15.72
N LYS A 8 11.75 -35.54 16.64
CA LYS A 8 10.45 -34.94 16.97
C LYS A 8 10.59 -33.54 17.57
N VAL A 9 11.59 -33.34 18.43
CA VAL A 9 11.87 -32.03 19.02
C VAL A 9 12.28 -31.02 17.95
N ILE A 10 13.23 -31.40 17.08
CA ILE A 10 13.72 -30.54 16.00
C ILE A 10 12.58 -30.16 15.04
N VAL A 11 11.75 -31.12 14.64
CA VAL A 11 10.61 -30.88 13.75
C VAL A 11 9.58 -29.98 14.42
N SER A 12 9.27 -30.19 15.70
CA SER A 12 8.33 -29.33 16.43
C SER A 12 8.84 -27.89 16.53
N LEU A 13 10.14 -27.70 16.79
CA LEU A 13 10.75 -26.39 16.91
C LEU A 13 10.77 -25.66 15.56
N ALA A 14 11.15 -26.35 14.49
CA ALA A 14 11.10 -25.81 13.14
C ALA A 14 9.68 -25.37 12.76
N LEU A 15 8.67 -26.18 13.08
CA LEU A 15 7.26 -25.88 12.78
C LEU A 15 6.79 -24.61 13.51
N VAL A 16 7.14 -24.44 14.78
CA VAL A 16 6.82 -23.21 15.54
C VAL A 16 7.47 -21.97 14.91
N VAL A 17 8.72 -22.06 14.49
CA VAL A 17 9.43 -20.94 13.83
C VAL A 17 8.78 -20.57 12.50
N PHE A 18 8.39 -21.55 11.68
CA PHE A 18 7.69 -21.30 10.42
C PHE A 18 6.32 -20.65 10.62
N LEU A 19 5.55 -21.11 11.62
CA LEU A 19 4.26 -20.50 11.96
C LEU A 19 4.41 -19.04 12.42
N ALA A 20 5.42 -18.76 13.25
CA ALA A 20 5.72 -17.39 13.68
C ALA A 20 6.11 -16.50 12.50
N PHE A 21 6.95 -17.00 11.58
CA PHE A 21 7.35 -16.24 10.39
C PHE A 21 6.17 -15.99 9.45
N ALA A 22 5.29 -16.97 9.26
CA ALA A 22 4.08 -16.82 8.44
C ALA A 22 3.14 -15.74 9.01
N ALA A 23 2.98 -15.68 10.34
CA ALA A 23 2.15 -14.66 11.00
C ALA A 23 2.67 -13.23 10.75
N THR A 24 3.99 -13.02 10.71
CA THR A 24 4.56 -11.67 10.45
C THR A 24 4.31 -11.14 9.04
N LYS A 25 4.11 -12.02 8.05
CA LYS A 25 3.85 -11.63 6.65
C LYS A 25 2.44 -11.07 6.45
N ILE A 26 1.50 -11.42 7.32
CA ILE A 26 0.10 -10.98 7.23
C ILE A 26 -0.02 -9.49 7.57
N GLU A 27 0.75 -9.02 8.55
CA GLU A 27 0.78 -7.61 8.95
C GLU A 27 1.56 -6.75 7.94
N ALA A 28 2.68 -7.26 7.39
CA ALA A 28 3.50 -6.52 6.43
C ALA A 28 2.87 -6.40 5.02
N ALA A 29 1.90 -7.25 4.68
CA ALA A 29 1.18 -7.21 3.41
C ALA A 29 -0.09 -6.32 3.45
N ARG A 30 -0.45 -5.77 4.62
CA ARG A 30 -1.49 -4.74 4.74
C ARG A 30 -0.93 -3.39 4.30
N THR A 31 -0.76 -3.22 2.99
CA THR A 31 -0.63 -1.90 2.41
C THR A 31 -1.94 -1.15 2.63
N ILE A 32 -1.88 0.00 3.30
CA ILE A 32 -2.99 0.94 3.34
C ILE A 32 -3.06 1.56 1.94
N ASP A 33 -3.91 1.00 1.10
CA ASP A 33 -4.16 1.53 -0.24
C ASP A 33 -4.91 2.86 -0.10
N TYR A 34 -4.19 3.97 -0.30
CA TYR A 34 -4.81 5.28 -0.42
C TYR A 34 -5.06 5.54 -1.91
N PRO A 35 -6.31 5.40 -2.40
CA PRO A 35 -6.62 5.65 -3.81
C PRO A 35 -6.24 7.08 -4.25
N THR A 36 -6.01 8.00 -3.29
CA THR A 36 -5.57 9.37 -3.53
C THR A 36 -4.06 9.56 -3.69
N LEU A 37 -3.21 8.60 -3.30
CA LEU A 37 -1.76 8.65 -3.55
C LEU A 37 -1.41 8.26 -4.99
N ASN A 38 -2.35 7.61 -5.69
CA ASN A 38 -2.18 7.17 -7.07
C ASN A 38 -2.60 8.22 -8.11
N LYS A 39 -2.63 9.50 -7.72
CA LYS A 39 -3.00 10.62 -8.60
C LYS A 39 -1.98 10.92 -9.70
N ASP A 40 -0.80 10.31 -9.64
CA ASP A 40 0.23 10.41 -10.68
C ASP A 40 0.03 9.42 -11.83
N HIS A 41 -0.94 8.51 -11.72
CA HIS A 41 -1.39 7.71 -12.84
C HIS A 41 -2.62 8.39 -13.42
N GLY A 42 -2.47 8.93 -14.63
CA GLY A 42 -3.56 9.56 -15.37
C GLY A 42 -4.82 8.69 -15.30
N LEU A 43 -5.96 9.33 -15.05
CA LEU A 43 -7.26 8.68 -14.91
C LEU A 43 -7.39 7.58 -15.98
N ALA A 44 -7.64 6.33 -15.57
CA ALA A 44 -7.82 5.23 -16.51
C ALA A 44 -9.01 5.57 -17.42
N CYS A 45 -8.73 5.93 -18.67
CA CYS A 45 -9.74 6.32 -19.64
C CYS A 45 -10.64 5.11 -19.95
N ASP A 46 -11.96 5.30 -19.94
CA ASP A 46 -12.89 4.31 -20.46
C ASP A 46 -12.70 4.16 -21.99
N THR A 47 -12.40 2.94 -22.44
CA THR A 47 -12.21 2.58 -23.85
C THR A 47 -13.48 2.81 -24.68
N LEU A 48 -14.67 2.68 -24.08
CA LEU A 48 -15.95 2.87 -24.77
C LEU A 48 -16.30 4.34 -24.98
N HIS A 49 -15.83 5.21 -24.09
CA HIS A 49 -16.14 6.64 -24.11
C HIS A 49 -14.87 7.48 -24.01
N PRO A 50 -13.95 7.41 -24.99
CA PRO A 50 -12.67 8.12 -24.92
C PRO A 50 -12.82 9.64 -24.80
N LYS A 51 -13.97 10.20 -25.21
CA LYS A 51 -14.30 11.63 -25.10
C LYS A 51 -14.48 12.12 -23.65
N THR A 52 -14.82 11.22 -22.72
CA THR A 52 -14.98 11.55 -21.30
C THR A 52 -13.65 11.51 -20.55
N CYS A 53 -12.60 10.95 -21.18
CA CYS A 53 -11.27 11.01 -20.59
C CYS A 53 -10.71 12.43 -20.73
N LYS A 54 -10.88 13.20 -19.66
CA LYS A 54 -10.24 14.48 -19.49
C LYS A 54 -9.04 14.27 -18.57
N GLN A 55 -7.85 14.62 -19.06
CA GLN A 55 -6.73 14.85 -18.17
C GLN A 55 -7.20 15.88 -17.14
N GLN A 56 -7.02 15.57 -15.86
CA GLN A 56 -7.48 16.47 -14.80
C GLN A 56 -6.81 17.83 -15.03
N GLU A 57 -7.61 18.84 -15.36
CA GLU A 57 -7.11 20.19 -15.54
C GLU A 57 -6.46 20.59 -14.22
N ILE A 58 -5.18 20.94 -14.29
CA ILE A 58 -4.48 21.49 -13.15
C ILE A 58 -5.22 22.78 -12.84
N ASN A 59 -5.75 22.90 -11.62
CA ASN A 59 -6.34 24.16 -11.22
C ASN A 59 -5.24 25.23 -11.22
N HIS A 60 -5.27 26.12 -12.21
CA HIS A 60 -4.31 27.22 -12.34
C HIS A 60 -4.52 28.30 -11.28
N TYR A 61 -5.59 28.20 -10.47
CA TYR A 61 -5.78 29.07 -9.32
C TYR A 61 -4.72 28.78 -8.26
N GLN A 62 -3.73 29.67 -8.19
CA GLN A 62 -2.85 29.76 -7.04
C GLN A 62 -3.60 30.52 -5.96
N LYS A 63 -3.93 29.85 -4.85
CA LYS A 63 -4.39 30.55 -3.66
C LYS A 63 -3.24 31.47 -3.22
N GLY A 64 -3.44 32.78 -3.32
CA GLY A 64 -2.52 33.73 -2.73
C GLY A 64 -2.48 33.54 -1.22
N CYS A 65 -1.42 34.02 -0.57
CA CYS A 65 -1.42 34.06 0.88
C CYS A 65 -2.47 35.06 1.37
N GLU A 66 -3.45 34.60 2.14
CA GLU A 66 -4.37 35.50 2.83
C GLU A 66 -3.67 36.15 4.04
N GLU A 67 -4.01 37.39 4.41
CA GLU A 67 -3.31 38.11 5.50
C GLU A 67 -3.33 37.32 6.83
N SER A 68 -4.36 36.50 7.06
CA SER A 68 -4.48 35.61 8.21
C SER A 68 -3.56 34.38 8.17
N GLU A 69 -3.01 34.04 7.01
CA GLU A 69 -2.19 32.83 6.80
C GLU A 69 -0.70 33.07 7.11
N HIS A 70 -0.31 34.31 7.46
CA HIS A 70 1.06 34.67 7.89
C HIS A 70 2.17 34.09 7.00
N CYS A 71 1.98 34.08 5.68
CA CYS A 71 2.97 33.45 4.82
C CYS A 71 4.28 34.22 4.84
N ARG A 72 5.36 33.44 4.85
CA ARG A 72 6.71 33.95 4.88
C ARG A 72 7.20 34.06 3.43
N ASN A 73 7.71 35.23 3.07
CA ASN A 73 8.32 35.49 1.75
C ASN A 73 9.46 34.52 1.44
#